data_AF-A0A1Q5P9N2-F1
#
_entry.id   AF-A0A1Q5P9N2-F1
#
_cell.length_a   1.000
_cell.length_b   1.000
_cell.length_c   1.000
_cell.angle_alpha   90.00
_cell.angle_beta   90.00
_cell.angle_gamma   90.00
#
_symmetry.space_group_name_H-M   'P 1'
#
loop_
_entity.id
_entity.type
_entity.pdbx_description
1 polymer ?
#
loop_
_entity_poly.entity_id
_entity_poly.type
_entity_poly.pdbx_seq_one_letter_code
_entity_poly.pdbx_strand_id
1 'polypeptide(L)'
;MDKLKNSWHGLLALLLAITITSCGGNKEEVGSESMISGTSSKTWVADKEKNAAGDKEKLTDAEQDQTMQFYADGRFALGAGSALQTGTWTFDQTGKRLSLQFEGADMTENFEVMKLDDDEMDLRTPDGTVMEMELQD
;
A
#
# COMPACT_ATOMS: atom_id res chain seq x y z
N MET A 1 -58.15 -34.38 -31.75
CA MET A 1 -56.69 -34.23 -31.88
C MET A 1 -56.36 -32.83 -31.39
N ASP A 2 -56.24 -32.68 -30.07
CA ASP A 2 -54.97 -32.70 -29.31
C ASP A 2 -54.45 -31.27 -29.19
N LYS A 3 -54.92 -30.53 -28.16
CA LYS A 3 -54.24 -30.40 -26.85
C LYS A 3 -52.82 -29.89 -26.99
N LEU A 4 -52.58 -28.64 -26.61
CA LEU A 4 -51.51 -28.25 -25.69
C LEU A 4 -51.64 -26.77 -25.33
N LYS A 5 -52.41 -26.51 -24.26
CA LYS A 5 -52.08 -25.45 -23.30
C LYS A 5 -50.66 -25.72 -22.81
N ASN A 6 -49.79 -24.71 -22.80
CA ASN A 6 -48.85 -24.52 -21.68
C ASN A 6 -48.16 -23.16 -21.73
N SER A 7 -48.55 -22.32 -20.78
CA SER A 7 -47.73 -21.39 -19.99
C SER A 7 -46.31 -21.11 -20.51
N TRP A 8 -46.16 -20.08 -21.35
CA TRP A 8 -44.87 -19.53 -21.79
C TRP A 8 -44.17 -18.66 -20.70
N HIS A 9 -44.69 -18.59 -19.48
CA HIS A 9 -44.20 -17.63 -18.47
C HIS A 9 -43.25 -18.24 -17.43
N GLY A 10 -42.71 -19.45 -17.67
CA GLY A 10 -41.96 -20.22 -16.66
C GLY A 10 -40.48 -20.49 -16.96
N LEU A 11 -39.90 -19.98 -18.05
CA LEU A 11 -38.53 -20.32 -18.47
C LEU A 11 -37.52 -19.16 -18.40
N LEU A 12 -37.95 -17.94 -18.04
CA LEU A 12 -37.05 -16.78 -17.91
C LEU A 12 -36.53 -16.56 -16.47
N ALA A 13 -37.05 -17.28 -15.48
CA ALA A 13 -36.75 -17.05 -14.06
C ALA A 13 -35.65 -17.98 -13.49
N LEU A 14 -35.03 -18.84 -14.31
CA LEU A 14 -34.04 -19.84 -13.85
C LEU A 14 -32.63 -19.68 -14.45
N LEU A 15 -32.36 -18.64 -15.25
CA LEU A 15 -31.12 -18.52 -16.03
C LEU A 15 -30.15 -17.40 -15.60
N LEU A 16 -30.38 -16.69 -14.49
CA LEU A 16 -29.47 -15.64 -14.02
C LEU A 16 -29.08 -15.77 -12.54
N ALA A 17 -29.12 -16.99 -12.00
CA ALA A 17 -28.72 -17.31 -10.63
C ALA A 17 -27.33 -18.00 -10.55
N ILE A 18 -26.40 -17.67 -11.44
CA ILE A 18 -25.01 -18.16 -11.38
C ILE A 18 -24.05 -17.03 -11.74
N THR A 19 -23.80 -16.13 -10.79
CA THR A 19 -22.55 -15.37 -10.72
C THR A 19 -21.94 -15.60 -9.35
N ILE A 20 -21.54 -16.84 -9.08
CA ILE A 20 -20.61 -17.15 -8.00
C ILE A 20 -19.48 -17.96 -8.64
N THR A 21 -18.42 -17.27 -9.04
CA THR A 21 -17.02 -17.70 -8.91
C THR A 21 -16.12 -16.58 -9.42
N SER A 22 -15.69 -15.73 -8.50
CA SER A 22 -14.27 -15.36 -8.48
C SER A 22 -13.82 -15.34 -7.02
N CYS A 23 -13.76 -16.53 -6.42
CA CYS A 23 -12.68 -16.85 -5.50
C CYS A 23 -11.43 -17.13 -6.36
N GLY A 24 -10.97 -16.11 -7.08
CA GLY A 24 -9.61 -16.01 -7.58
C GLY A 24 -9.02 -14.88 -6.76
N GLY A 25 -8.17 -15.22 -5.78
CA GLY A 25 -7.60 -14.27 -4.85
C GLY A 25 -6.74 -13.25 -5.58
N ASN A 26 -7.35 -12.14 -5.97
CA ASN A 26 -6.66 -10.87 -6.02
C ASN A 26 -6.47 -10.49 -4.55
N LYS A 27 -5.41 -11.01 -3.91
CA LYS A 27 -4.83 -10.30 -2.79
C LYS A 27 -4.61 -8.88 -3.32
N GLU A 28 -5.19 -7.88 -2.67
CA GLU A 28 -4.78 -6.51 -2.95
C GLU A 28 -3.24 -6.51 -2.87
N GLU A 29 -2.55 -6.19 -3.96
CA GLU A 29 -1.06 -6.14 -3.99
C GLU A 29 -0.50 -5.16 -2.95
N VAL A 30 -1.37 -4.30 -2.42
CA VAL A 30 -1.09 -3.36 -1.37
C VAL A 30 -1.89 -3.79 -0.15
N GLY A 31 -1.20 -4.25 0.89
CA GLY A 31 -1.79 -4.68 2.15
C GLY A 31 -2.54 -3.59 2.91
N SER A 32 -2.95 -3.89 4.14
CA SER A 32 -3.71 -2.97 5.00
C SER A 32 -2.81 -1.97 5.72
N GLU A 33 -3.42 -0.88 6.19
CA GLU A 33 -2.79 0.13 7.06
C GLU A 33 -2.05 -0.48 8.26
N SER A 34 -2.58 -1.56 8.84
CA SER A 34 -1.96 -2.27 9.95
C SER A 34 -0.58 -2.84 9.63
N MET A 35 -0.25 -3.04 8.34
CA MET A 35 1.09 -3.49 7.95
C MET A 35 2.12 -2.38 8.11
N ILE A 36 1.73 -1.10 7.96
CA ILE A 36 2.63 0.06 8.06
C ILE A 36 3.06 0.30 9.51
N SER A 37 2.14 0.27 10.47
CA SER A 37 2.40 0.67 11.86
C SER A 37 2.17 -0.42 12.91
N GLY A 38 1.48 -1.51 12.57
CA GLY A 38 1.04 -2.48 13.56
C GLY A 38 0.10 -1.89 14.62
N THR A 39 0.06 -2.52 15.80
CA THR A 39 -0.76 -2.08 16.94
C THR A 39 -0.10 -1.01 17.81
N SER A 40 1.21 -0.85 17.71
CA SER A 40 2.00 0.14 18.46
C SER A 40 2.84 1.00 17.52
N SER A 41 3.81 0.37 16.86
CA SER A 41 4.69 0.98 15.89
C SER A 41 5.45 -0.08 15.12
N LYS A 42 5.86 0.24 13.89
CA LYS A 42 6.84 -0.50 13.11
C LYS A 42 7.91 0.47 12.62
N THR A 43 9.13 -0.02 12.46
CA THR A 43 10.25 0.75 11.93
C THR A 43 10.68 0.14 10.61
N TRP A 44 10.91 0.98 9.61
CA TRP A 44 11.30 0.59 8.27
C TRP A 44 12.66 1.22 7.94
N VAL A 45 13.45 0.50 7.15
CA VAL A 45 14.75 0.95 6.64
C VAL A 45 14.76 0.83 5.12
N ALA A 46 15.46 1.72 4.44
CA ALA A 46 15.62 1.61 2.99
C ALA A 46 16.55 0.44 2.64
N ASP A 47 16.11 -0.49 1.79
CA ASP A 47 16.95 -1.55 1.22
C ASP A 47 17.56 -1.09 -0.10
N LYS A 48 16.74 -0.50 -0.97
CA LYS A 48 17.14 -0.19 -2.33
C LYS A 48 16.36 0.97 -2.92
N GLU A 49 17.03 1.74 -3.77
CA GLU A 49 16.41 2.71 -4.65
C GLU A 49 16.57 2.31 -6.11
N LYS A 50 15.52 2.53 -6.91
CA LYS A 50 15.54 2.37 -8.37
C LYS A 50 15.03 3.65 -9.01
N ASN A 51 15.70 4.16 -10.03
CA ASN A 51 15.18 5.29 -10.78
C ASN A 51 14.00 4.88 -11.68
N ALA A 52 13.42 5.85 -12.39
CA ALA A 52 12.28 5.63 -13.28
C ALA A 52 12.53 4.62 -14.43
N ALA A 53 13.79 4.37 -14.80
CA ALA A 53 14.14 3.33 -15.78
C ALA A 53 14.22 1.93 -15.16
N GLY A 54 14.14 1.83 -13.83
CA GLY A 54 14.34 0.60 -13.06
C GLY A 54 15.79 0.29 -12.75
N ASP A 55 16.72 1.19 -13.09
CA ASP A 55 18.14 1.00 -12.77
C ASP A 55 18.36 1.21 -11.27
N LYS A 56 19.13 0.32 -10.66
CA LYS A 56 19.44 0.39 -9.23
C LYS A 56 20.36 1.56 -8.95
N GLU A 57 19.96 2.39 -7.99
CA GLU A 57 20.80 3.44 -7.43
C GLU A 57 21.32 2.98 -6.07
N LYS A 58 22.60 3.27 -5.80
CA LYS A 58 23.22 2.84 -4.56
C LYS A 58 22.81 3.83 -3.47
N LEU A 59 22.12 3.34 -2.44
CA LEU A 59 21.91 4.11 -1.21
C LEU A 59 23.25 4.55 -0.63
N THR A 60 23.35 5.82 -0.27
CA THR A 60 24.46 6.35 0.51
C THR A 60 24.45 5.72 1.91
N ASP A 61 25.61 5.71 2.56
CA ASP A 61 25.71 5.18 3.93
C ASP A 61 24.78 5.93 4.89
N ALA A 62 24.57 7.24 4.67
CA ALA A 62 23.65 8.05 5.45
C ALA A 62 22.17 7.67 5.23
N GLU A 63 21.78 7.24 4.04
CA GLU A 63 20.41 6.76 3.75
C GLU A 63 20.19 5.36 4.33
N GLN A 64 21.21 4.50 4.32
CA GLN A 64 21.15 3.18 4.97
C GLN A 64 21.00 3.29 6.49
N ASP A 65 21.58 4.32 7.09
CA ASP A 65 21.48 4.57 8.54
C ASP A 65 20.15 5.23 8.94
N GLN A 66 19.32 5.68 7.98
CA GLN A 66 18.03 6.29 8.25
C GLN A 66 16.97 5.23 8.57
N THR A 67 16.17 5.53 9.59
CA THR A 67 15.01 4.75 9.99
C THR A 67 13.74 5.58 9.85
N MET A 68 12.65 4.94 9.45
CA MET A 68 11.31 5.52 9.42
C MET A 68 10.39 4.73 10.35
N GLN A 69 10.06 5.31 11.50
CA GLN A 69 9.14 4.71 12.45
C GLN A 69 7.73 5.27 12.25
N PHE A 70 6.76 4.38 11.99
CA PHE A 70 5.33 4.71 11.95
C PHE A 70 4.67 4.28 13.24
N TYR A 71 4.05 5.22 13.95
CA TYR A 71 3.25 4.96 15.14
C TYR A 71 1.79 4.71 14.76
N ALA A 72 1.13 3.82 15.49
CA ALA A 72 -0.28 3.47 15.28
C ALA A 72 -1.26 4.64 15.55
N ASP A 73 -0.79 5.74 16.16
CA ASP A 73 -1.56 6.96 16.38
C ASP A 73 -1.48 7.96 15.21
N GLY A 74 -0.85 7.57 14.09
CA GLY A 74 -0.74 8.40 12.89
C GLY A 74 0.46 9.33 12.88
N ARG A 75 1.38 9.24 13.86
CA ARG A 75 2.67 9.98 13.82
C ARG A 75 3.76 9.17 13.14
N PHE A 76 4.76 9.84 12.59
CA PHE A 76 6.01 9.20 12.15
C PHE A 76 7.25 9.94 12.67
N ALA A 77 8.37 9.24 12.71
CA ALA A 77 9.69 9.80 12.92
C ALA A 77 10.67 9.26 11.86
N LEU A 78 11.39 10.15 11.18
CA LEU A 78 12.40 9.86 10.18
C LEU A 78 13.76 10.38 10.65
N GLY A 79 14.80 9.55 10.59
CA GLY A 79 16.16 10.02 10.77
C GLY A 79 17.14 8.95 11.23
N ALA A 80 18.34 9.41 11.57
CA ALA A 80 19.44 8.60 12.08
C ALA A 80 19.95 9.19 13.41
N GLY A 81 20.10 8.36 14.44
CA GLY A 81 20.63 8.78 15.74
C GLY A 81 19.78 9.84 16.44
N SER A 82 20.35 11.02 16.74
CA SER A 82 19.70 12.09 17.51
C SER A 82 18.98 13.16 16.67
N ALA A 83 19.09 13.10 15.34
CA ALA A 83 18.42 14.02 14.43
C ALA A 83 17.18 13.34 13.86
N LEU A 84 16.02 13.72 14.40
CA LEU A 84 14.71 13.21 13.96
C LEU A 84 13.91 14.35 13.33
N GLN A 85 13.34 14.05 12.16
CA GLN A 85 12.23 14.79 11.60
C GLN A 85 10.95 14.04 11.94
N THR A 86 9.92 14.76 12.38
CA THR A 86 8.64 14.16 12.79
C THR A 86 7.50 14.72 11.97
N GLY A 87 6.36 14.03 12.01
CA GLY A 87 5.18 14.42 11.28
C GLY A 87 4.01 13.48 11.52
N THR A 88 2.99 13.62 10.69
CA THR A 88 1.85 12.70 10.62
C THR A 88 1.81 11.96 9.30
N TRP A 89 1.31 10.74 9.31
CA TRP A 89 1.11 9.94 8.11
C TRP A 89 -0.36 9.52 7.97
N THR A 90 -0.78 9.26 6.74
CA THR A 90 -2.09 8.66 6.43
C THR A 90 -1.94 7.69 5.28
N PHE A 91 -2.78 6.66 5.24
CA PHE A 91 -2.79 5.69 4.16
C PHE A 91 -4.19 5.57 3.54
N ASP A 92 -4.29 5.91 2.26
CA ASP A 92 -5.48 5.67 1.44
C ASP A 92 -5.27 4.35 0.69
N GLN A 93 -5.78 3.25 1.27
CA GLN A 93 -5.64 1.91 0.71
C GLN A 93 -6.30 1.77 -0.67
N THR A 94 -7.44 2.46 -0.90
CA THR A 94 -8.13 2.40 -2.19
C THR A 94 -7.35 3.14 -3.26
N GLY A 95 -6.79 4.31 -2.91
CA GLY A 95 -5.93 5.11 -3.77
C GLY A 95 -4.49 4.63 -3.85
N LYS A 96 -4.12 3.58 -3.09
CA LYS A 96 -2.74 3.09 -2.92
C LYS A 96 -1.75 4.22 -2.61
N ARG A 97 -2.09 5.08 -1.65
CA ARG A 97 -1.33 6.30 -1.39
C ARG A 97 -0.94 6.46 0.07
N LEU A 98 0.36 6.58 0.32
CA LEU A 98 0.92 7.00 1.59
C LEU A 98 1.21 8.50 1.52
N SER A 99 0.71 9.26 2.50
CA SER A 99 0.93 10.70 2.58
C SER A 99 1.65 11.04 3.89
N LEU A 100 2.74 11.80 3.80
CA LEU A 100 3.53 12.27 4.95
C LEU A 100 3.44 13.80 5.05
N GLN A 101 3.05 14.29 6.22
CA GLN A 101 3.04 15.71 6.55
C GLN A 101 4.07 15.96 7.65
N PHE A 102 5.22 16.53 7.28
CA PHE A 102 6.26 16.90 8.24
C PHE A 102 5.78 18.05 9.13
N GLU A 103 6.20 18.03 10.39
CA GLU A 103 5.96 19.13 11.32
C GLU A 103 6.58 20.43 10.80
N GLY A 104 5.79 21.49 10.75
CA GLY A 104 6.23 22.81 10.28
C GLY A 104 6.41 22.94 8.76
N ALA A 105 6.15 21.89 7.98
CA ALA A 105 6.10 21.98 6.53
C ALA A 105 4.71 22.41 6.04
N ASP A 106 4.65 23.21 4.98
CA ASP A 106 3.38 23.60 4.32
C ASP A 106 2.92 22.57 3.28
N MET A 107 3.77 21.61 2.94
CA MET A 107 3.54 20.62 1.88
C MET A 107 3.49 19.20 2.46
N THR A 108 2.68 18.37 1.80
CA THR A 108 2.54 16.93 2.07
C THR A 108 3.29 16.16 1.00
N GLU A 109 4.18 15.26 1.41
CA GLU A 109 4.81 14.28 0.52
C GLU A 109 3.84 13.14 0.24
N ASN A 110 3.73 12.72 -1.03
CA ASN A 110 2.80 11.68 -1.44
C ASN A 110 3.54 10.60 -2.24
N PHE A 111 3.34 9.35 -1.84
CA PHE A 111 3.91 8.17 -2.48
C PHE A 111 2.80 7.25 -2.97
N GLU A 112 2.96 6.71 -4.18
CA GLU A 112 2.20 5.54 -4.62
C GLU A 112 2.78 4.31 -3.93
N VAL A 113 1.94 3.54 -3.24
CA VAL A 113 2.33 2.29 -2.61
C VAL A 113 2.20 1.17 -3.64
N MET A 114 3.34 0.65 -4.06
CA MET A 114 3.45 -0.39 -5.08
C MET A 114 3.30 -1.78 -4.49
N LYS A 115 3.84 -1.97 -3.30
CA LYS A 115 3.80 -3.20 -2.52
C LYS A 115 3.73 -2.85 -1.05
N LEU A 116 2.95 -3.63 -0.31
CA LEU A 116 2.89 -3.55 1.14
C LEU A 116 2.48 -4.91 1.70
N ASP A 117 3.41 -5.58 2.39
CA ASP A 117 3.14 -6.79 3.14
C ASP A 117 3.79 -6.74 4.53
N ASP A 118 4.05 -7.89 5.15
CA ASP A 118 4.44 -7.97 6.56
C ASP A 118 5.85 -7.40 6.82
N ASP A 119 6.74 -7.50 5.82
CA ASP A 119 8.17 -7.18 5.88
C ASP A 119 8.69 -6.28 4.75
N GLU A 120 7.91 -6.03 3.68
CA GLU A 120 8.34 -5.23 2.53
C GLU A 120 7.35 -4.09 2.18
N MET A 121 7.88 -2.91 1.89
CA MET A 121 7.13 -1.75 1.41
C MET A 121 7.85 -1.08 0.23
N ASP A 122 7.17 -1.00 -0.91
CA ASP A 122 7.68 -0.30 -2.09
C ASP A 122 6.91 1.00 -2.32
N LEU A 123 7.63 2.12 -2.31
CA LEU A 123 7.09 3.46 -2.47
C LEU A 123 7.59 4.09 -3.76
N ARG A 124 6.67 4.53 -4.62
CA ARG A 124 7.00 5.29 -5.84
C ARG A 124 6.70 6.78 -5.66
N THR A 125 7.68 7.60 -6.00
CA THR A 125 7.54 9.06 -6.07
C THR A 125 7.00 9.53 -7.43
N PRO A 126 6.48 10.77 -7.55
CA PRO A 126 5.91 11.27 -8.81
C PRO A 126 6.88 11.32 -10.00
N ASP A 127 8.18 11.38 -9.76
CA ASP A 127 9.22 11.33 -10.79
C ASP A 127 9.52 9.90 -11.30
N GLY A 128 8.91 8.88 -10.68
CA GLY A 128 9.04 7.48 -11.05
C GLY A 128 10.10 6.71 -10.28
N THR A 129 10.86 7.36 -9.39
CA THR A 129 11.78 6.68 -8.48
C THR A 129 11.01 5.76 -7.54
N VAL A 130 11.58 4.59 -7.24
CA VAL A 130 11.01 3.58 -6.34
C VAL A 130 11.99 3.32 -5.21
N MET A 131 11.51 3.51 -3.98
CA MET A 131 12.21 3.14 -2.76
C MET A 131 11.61 1.83 -2.23
N GLU A 132 12.44 0.79 -2.14
CA GLU A 132 12.14 -0.49 -1.50
C GLU A 132 12.60 -0.41 -0.05
N MET A 133 11.70 -0.70 0.88
CA MET A 133 11.95 -0.65 2.32
C MET A 133 11.68 -2.01 2.94
N GLU A 134 12.49 -2.37 3.92
CA GLU A 134 12.32 -3.58 4.72
C GLU A 134 11.96 -3.21 6.17
N LEU A 135 11.18 -4.08 6.81
CA LEU A 135 10.91 -3.97 8.23
C LEU A 135 12.21 -4.17 9.03
N GLN A 136 12.45 -3.26 9.97
CA GLN A 136 13.53 -3.39 10.94
C GLN A 136 13.02 -4.16 12.18
N ASP A 137 13.48 -5.40 12.32
CA ASP A 137 13.21 -6.30 13.46
C ASP A 137 13.89 -5.85 14.78
#